data_AF-A0A8X6LDK3-F1
#
_entry.id   AF-A0A8X6LDK3-F1
#
_cell.length_a   1.000
_cell.length_b   1.000
_cell.length_c   1.000
_cell.angle_alpha   90.00
_cell.angle_beta   90.00
_cell.angle_gamma   90.00
#
_symmetry.space_group_name_H-M   'P 1'
#
loop_
_entity.id
_entity.type
_entity.pdbx_description
1 polymer ?
#
loop_
_entity_poly.entity_id
_entity_poly.type
_entity_poly.pdbx_seq_one_letter_code
_entity_poly.pdbx_strand_id
1 'polypeptide(L)'
;MSFLGKSKKADLIKLANELDESESNGEELKIIELRAKILASDAYKEDPEFVKDIFEGIVSDRIDEKREQKEQQLLEFELQKIRLQNETQRVVEMLADKLEAFDNLRRSLPSGPKRYVKVSETLNVGRHVSSKKPERLPKREYLHEVPNERSPLKCYGCGKPGV
;
A
#
# COMPACT_ATOMS: atom_id res chain seq x y z
N MET A 1 8.10 47.95 -1.24
CA MET A 1 8.55 46.58 -1.58
C MET A 1 7.63 46.07 -2.68
N SER A 2 8.13 45.56 -3.80
CA SER A 2 7.27 45.03 -4.88
C SER A 2 6.58 43.73 -4.44
N PHE A 3 5.31 43.54 -4.80
CA PHE A 3 4.54 42.32 -4.45
C PHE A 3 5.15 41.05 -5.09
N LEU A 4 5.86 41.22 -6.21
CA LEU A 4 6.63 40.19 -6.88
C LEU A 4 7.90 39.75 -6.12
N GLY A 5 8.34 40.45 -5.07
CA GLY A 5 9.63 40.17 -4.40
C GLY A 5 9.71 38.79 -3.74
N LYS A 6 8.58 38.26 -3.25
CA LYS A 6 8.48 36.97 -2.53
C LYS A 6 7.66 35.91 -3.27
N SER A 7 7.30 36.17 -4.52
CA SER A 7 6.48 35.25 -5.32
C SER A 7 7.23 33.98 -5.72
N LYS A 8 6.49 32.87 -5.90
CA LYS A 8 7.05 31.62 -6.40
C LYS A 8 7.20 31.69 -7.92
N LYS A 9 8.16 30.93 -8.47
CA LYS A 9 8.39 30.84 -9.92
C LYS A 9 7.12 30.44 -10.67
N ALA A 10 6.38 29.45 -10.17
CA ALA A 10 5.13 28.98 -10.79
C ALA A 10 4.07 30.08 -10.90
N ASP A 11 3.88 30.88 -9.83
CA ASP A 11 2.91 31.98 -9.84
C ASP A 11 3.32 33.07 -10.83
N LEU A 12 4.63 33.36 -10.92
CA LEU A 12 5.17 34.33 -11.88
C LEU A 12 5.00 33.86 -13.33
N ILE A 13 5.12 32.56 -13.60
CA ILE A 13 4.87 31.99 -14.92
C ILE A 13 3.40 32.15 -15.28
N LYS A 14 2.47 31.79 -14.37
CA LYS A 14 1.03 31.98 -14.59
C LYS A 14 0.71 33.45 -14.88
N LEU A 15 1.26 34.38 -14.10
CA LEU A 15 1.07 35.81 -14.31
C LEU A 15 1.62 36.28 -15.66
N ALA A 16 2.84 35.86 -16.03
CA ALA A 16 3.43 36.21 -17.32
C ALA A 16 2.60 35.67 -18.50
N ASN A 17 1.99 34.49 -18.34
CA ASN A 17 1.08 33.92 -19.32
C ASN A 17 -0.22 34.73 -19.43
N GLU A 18 -0.79 35.20 -18.32
CA GLU A 18 -2.01 36.02 -18.33
C GLU A 18 -1.79 37.43 -18.89
N LEU A 19 -0.57 37.95 -18.80
CA LEU A 19 -0.18 39.23 -19.40
C LEU A 19 0.25 39.12 -20.86
N ASP A 20 0.10 37.94 -21.49
CA ASP A 20 0.58 37.63 -22.85
C ASP A 20 2.07 37.91 -23.09
N GLU A 21 2.86 38.00 -22.01
CA GLU A 21 4.31 38.22 -22.06
C GLU A 21 5.12 36.92 -22.07
N SER A 22 4.41 35.79 -22.01
CA SER A 22 4.98 34.47 -22.11
C SER A 22 5.33 34.13 -23.55
N GLU A 23 6.56 34.46 -23.95
CA GLU A 23 7.23 33.63 -24.96
C GLU A 23 7.26 32.19 -24.41
N SER A 24 7.08 31.20 -25.29
CA SER A 24 7.11 29.75 -25.00
C SER A 24 8.27 29.24 -24.11
N ASN A 25 9.25 30.09 -23.82
CA ASN A 25 10.42 29.85 -22.95
C ASN A 25 10.20 30.27 -21.47
N GLY A 26 8.99 30.68 -21.05
CA GLY A 26 8.70 31.15 -19.69
C GLY A 26 9.10 30.17 -18.57
N GLU A 27 9.08 28.87 -18.86
CA GLU A 27 9.50 27.82 -17.93
C GLU A 27 11.03 27.77 -17.72
N GLU A 28 11.82 28.19 -18.72
CA GLU A 28 13.28 28.16 -18.67
C GLU A 28 13.87 29.39 -17.96
N LEU A 29 13.15 30.52 -17.99
CA LEU A 29 13.59 31.79 -17.39
C LEU A 29 13.83 31.70 -15.88
N LYS A 30 14.82 32.45 -15.39
CA LYS A 30 15.06 32.60 -13.95
C LYS A 30 13.98 33.49 -13.34
N ILE A 31 13.73 33.31 -12.02
CA ILE A 31 12.77 34.14 -11.27
C ILE A 31 13.05 35.65 -11.45
N ILE A 32 14.33 36.05 -11.49
CA ILE A 32 14.74 37.44 -11.67
C ILE A 32 14.35 37.96 -13.06
N GLU A 33 14.55 37.15 -14.11
CA GLU A 33 14.23 37.50 -15.49
C GLU A 33 12.72 37.61 -15.69
N LEU A 34 11.94 36.68 -15.11
CA LEU A 34 10.47 36.75 -15.14
C LEU A 34 9.94 38.03 -14.48
N ARG A 35 10.49 38.40 -13.31
CA ARG A 35 10.14 39.66 -12.64
C ARG A 35 10.50 40.87 -13.49
N ALA A 36 11.68 40.86 -14.11
CA ALA A 36 12.12 41.96 -14.95
C ALA A 36 11.22 42.12 -16.18
N LYS A 37 10.79 41.02 -16.81
CA LYS A 37 9.82 41.03 -17.93
C LYS A 37 8.49 41.66 -17.49
N ILE A 38 7.87 41.12 -16.44
CA ILE A 38 6.59 41.64 -15.91
C ILE A 38 6.69 43.14 -15.56
N LEU A 39 7.79 43.58 -14.94
CA LEU A 39 7.98 45.00 -14.62
C LEU A 39 8.22 45.88 -15.86
N ALA A 40 8.76 45.31 -16.93
CA ALA A 40 8.95 45.98 -18.21
C ALA A 40 7.70 45.94 -19.09
N SER A 41 6.67 45.17 -18.70
CA SER A 41 5.38 45.08 -19.37
C SER A 41 4.66 46.42 -19.42
N ASP A 42 3.99 46.66 -20.54
CA ASP A 42 3.12 47.82 -20.66
C ASP A 42 1.89 47.68 -19.73
N ALA A 43 1.37 46.47 -19.52
CA ALA A 43 0.30 46.24 -18.55
C ALA A 43 0.68 46.66 -17.12
N TYR A 44 1.91 46.36 -16.69
CA TYR A 44 2.41 46.78 -15.37
C TYR A 44 2.70 48.28 -15.29
N LYS A 45 3.15 48.90 -16.38
CA LYS A 45 3.38 50.36 -16.43
C LYS A 45 2.09 51.15 -16.43
N GLU A 46 1.06 50.65 -17.11
CA GLU A 46 -0.24 51.29 -17.23
C GLU A 46 -1.04 51.15 -15.94
N ASP A 47 -1.17 49.94 -15.41
CA ASP A 47 -1.92 49.69 -14.18
C ASP A 47 -1.25 48.60 -13.30
N PRO A 48 -0.37 49.00 -12.37
CA PRO A 48 0.28 48.06 -11.47
C PRO A 48 -0.69 47.44 -10.43
N GLU A 49 -1.83 48.08 -10.15
CA GLU A 49 -2.83 47.57 -9.21
C GLU A 49 -3.64 46.45 -9.87
N PHE A 50 -3.99 46.59 -11.15
CA PHE A 50 -4.59 45.51 -11.94
C PHE A 50 -3.72 44.25 -11.99
N VAL A 51 -2.41 44.40 -12.28
CA VAL A 51 -1.49 43.25 -12.29
C VAL A 51 -1.37 42.61 -10.90
N LYS A 52 -1.46 43.41 -9.84
CA LYS A 52 -1.46 42.91 -8.47
C LYS A 52 -2.73 42.11 -8.15
N ASP A 53 -3.90 42.60 -8.56
CA ASP A 53 -5.18 41.90 -8.36
C ASP A 53 -5.21 40.54 -9.08
N ILE A 54 -4.71 40.51 -10.32
CA ILE A 54 -4.53 39.25 -11.08
C ILE A 54 -3.60 38.30 -10.30
N PHE A 55 -2.45 38.80 -9.86
CA PHE A 55 -1.48 37.98 -9.14
C PHE A 55 -2.04 37.45 -7.81
N GLU A 56 -2.85 38.24 -7.09
CA GLU A 56 -3.55 37.81 -5.88
C GLU A 56 -4.58 36.71 -6.18
N GLY A 57 -5.27 36.78 -7.32
CA GLY A 57 -6.12 35.71 -7.83
C GLY A 57 -5.35 34.39 -8.02
N ILE A 58 -4.25 34.41 -8.78
CA ILE A 58 -3.39 33.23 -8.98
C ILE A 58 -2.91 32.63 -7.66
N VAL A 59 -2.51 33.48 -6.71
CA VAL A 59 -2.03 33.04 -5.40
C VAL A 59 -3.14 32.36 -4.61
N SER A 60 -4.37 32.89 -4.68
CA SER A 60 -5.56 32.37 -4.03
C SER A 60 -5.98 31.03 -4.63
N ASP A 61 -6.06 30.92 -5.96
CA ASP A 61 -6.39 29.67 -6.67
C ASP A 61 -5.44 28.54 -6.26
N ARG A 62 -4.14 28.82 -6.21
CA ARG A 62 -3.15 27.81 -5.77
C ARG A 62 -3.37 27.39 -4.30
N ILE A 63 -3.81 28.30 -3.44
CA ILE A 63 -4.12 27.96 -2.04
C ILE A 63 -5.35 27.05 -1.99
N ASP A 64 -6.37 27.35 -2.77
CA ASP A 64 -7.61 26.59 -2.80
C ASP A 64 -7.43 25.23 -3.48
N GLU A 65 -6.74 25.14 -4.62
CA GLU A 65 -6.31 23.87 -5.24
C GLU A 65 -5.60 22.97 -4.23
N LYS A 66 -4.71 23.55 -3.41
CA LYS A 66 -3.97 22.80 -2.38
C LYS A 66 -4.86 22.34 -1.23
N ARG A 67 -5.93 23.07 -0.91
CA ARG A 67 -6.93 22.65 0.09
C ARG A 67 -7.78 21.51 -0.47
N GLU A 68 -8.30 21.67 -1.68
CA GLU A 68 -9.09 20.65 -2.36
C GLU A 68 -8.31 19.34 -2.51
N GLN A 69 -7.04 19.40 -2.91
CA GLN A 69 -6.18 18.21 -2.99
C GLN A 69 -6.04 17.49 -1.64
N LYS A 70 -5.93 18.25 -0.54
CA LYS A 70 -5.87 17.65 0.80
C LYS A 70 -7.19 17.01 1.21
N GLU A 71 -8.31 17.67 0.91
CA GLU A 71 -9.65 17.15 1.18
C GLU A 71 -9.91 15.87 0.38
N GLN A 72 -9.53 15.84 -0.90
CA GLN A 72 -9.60 14.64 -1.73
C GLN A 72 -8.75 13.50 -1.17
N GLN A 73 -7.51 13.78 -0.75
CA GLN A 73 -6.64 12.78 -0.12
C GLN A 73 -7.24 12.22 1.18
N LEU A 74 -7.85 13.09 2.00
CA LEU A 74 -8.52 12.67 3.23
C LEU A 74 -9.75 11.80 2.93
N LEU A 75 -10.57 12.20 1.98
CA LEU A 75 -11.75 11.44 1.56
C LEU A 75 -11.37 10.07 1.00
N GLU A 76 -10.33 10.00 0.17
CA GLU A 76 -9.80 8.75 -0.38
C GLU A 76 -9.28 7.83 0.72
N PHE A 77 -8.56 8.40 1.71
CA PHE A 77 -8.08 7.66 2.86
C PHE A 77 -9.22 7.09 3.72
N GLU A 78 -10.25 7.89 4.00
CA GLU A 78 -11.43 7.43 4.75
C GLU A 78 -12.18 6.33 4.00
N LEU A 79 -12.33 6.48 2.69
CA LEU A 79 -12.98 5.49 1.85
C LEU A 79 -12.18 4.18 1.78
N GLN A 80 -10.85 4.25 1.73
CA GLN A 80 -9.98 3.07 1.83
C GLN A 80 -10.14 2.36 3.18
N LYS A 81 -10.24 3.12 4.28
CA LYS A 81 -10.48 2.57 5.61
C LYS A 81 -11.82 1.84 5.68
N ILE A 82 -12.89 2.41 5.14
CA ILE A 82 -14.22 1.77 5.08
C ILE A 82 -14.16 0.49 4.24
N ARG A 83 -13.50 0.52 3.08
CA ARG A 83 -13.32 -0.68 2.24
C ARG A 83 -12.63 -1.81 3.01
N LEU A 84 -11.52 -1.52 3.68
CA LEU A 84 -10.81 -2.49 4.51
C LEU A 84 -11.68 -3.02 5.65
N GLN A 85 -12.44 -2.15 6.34
CA GLN A 85 -13.36 -2.58 7.38
C GLN A 85 -14.42 -3.54 6.84
N ASN A 86 -15.05 -3.22 5.70
CA ASN A 86 -16.04 -4.09 5.08
C ASN A 86 -15.44 -5.43 4.62
N GLU A 87 -14.23 -5.43 4.07
CA GLU A 87 -13.52 -6.66 3.72
C GLU A 87 -13.23 -7.51 4.95
N THR A 88 -12.76 -6.90 6.04
CA THR A 88 -12.52 -7.62 7.30
C THR A 88 -13.81 -8.20 7.87
N GLN A 89 -14.92 -7.45 7.84
CA GLN A 89 -16.23 -7.93 8.29
C GLN A 89 -16.68 -9.15 7.47
N ARG A 90 -16.58 -9.09 6.14
CA ARG A 90 -16.91 -10.23 5.26
C ARG A 90 -16.07 -11.47 5.56
N VAL A 91 -14.77 -11.30 5.82
CA VAL A 91 -13.90 -12.41 6.20
C VAL A 91 -14.32 -13.00 7.54
N VAL A 92 -14.64 -12.16 8.53
CA VAL A 92 -15.13 -12.60 9.84
C VAL A 92 -16.44 -13.37 9.71
N GLU A 93 -17.41 -12.88 8.95
CA GLU A 93 -18.67 -13.57 8.68
C GLU A 93 -18.43 -14.93 8.02
N MET A 94 -17.62 -15.01 6.97
CA MET A 94 -17.28 -16.29 6.34
C MET A 94 -16.58 -17.27 7.29
N LEU A 95 -15.75 -16.78 8.21
CA LEU A 95 -15.10 -17.62 9.20
C LEU A 95 -16.10 -18.10 10.27
N ALA A 96 -17.05 -17.26 10.66
CA ALA A 96 -18.12 -17.63 11.58
C ALA A 96 -18.99 -18.74 10.97
N ASP A 97 -19.41 -18.60 9.71
CA ASP A 97 -20.19 -19.62 8.99
C ASP A 97 -19.43 -20.95 8.91
N LYS A 98 -18.12 -20.90 8.62
CA LYS A 98 -17.26 -22.09 8.59
C LYS A 98 -17.17 -22.74 9.97
N LEU A 99 -16.97 -21.96 11.03
CA LEU A 99 -16.91 -22.46 12.40
C LEU A 99 -18.22 -23.13 12.80
N GLU A 100 -19.36 -22.52 12.46
CA GLU A 100 -20.67 -23.12 12.73
C GLU A 100 -20.87 -24.44 11.96
N ALA A 101 -20.46 -24.49 10.69
CA ALA A 101 -20.47 -25.72 9.91
C ALA A 101 -19.58 -26.82 10.53
N PHE A 102 -18.38 -26.46 11.01
CA PHE A 102 -17.49 -27.39 11.72
C PHE A 102 -18.09 -27.88 13.04
N ASP A 103 -18.71 -27.01 13.83
CA ASP A 103 -19.36 -27.38 15.09
C ASP A 103 -20.57 -28.30 14.86
N ASN A 104 -21.36 -28.03 13.83
CA ASN A 104 -22.47 -28.90 13.43
C ASN A 104 -21.96 -30.28 12.98
N LEU A 105 -20.87 -30.34 12.20
CA LEU A 105 -20.23 -31.61 11.85
C LEU A 105 -19.73 -32.34 13.10
N ARG A 106 -19.05 -31.65 14.02
CA ARG A 106 -18.56 -32.22 15.29
C ARG A 106 -19.69 -32.81 16.13
N ARG A 107 -20.82 -32.11 16.25
CA ARG A 107 -22.01 -32.59 16.99
C ARG A 107 -22.64 -33.82 16.34
N SER A 108 -22.53 -33.95 15.01
CA SER A 108 -23.05 -35.11 14.28
C SER A 108 -22.19 -36.38 14.38
N LEU A 109 -20.92 -36.27 14.82
CA LEU A 109 -20.07 -37.45 15.00
C LEU A 109 -20.51 -38.26 16.22
N PRO A 110 -20.68 -39.59 16.09
CA PRO A 110 -21.02 -40.45 17.23
C PRO A 110 -19.89 -40.43 18.26
N SER A 111 -20.22 -40.10 19.51
CA SER A 111 -19.31 -40.16 20.67
C SER A 111 -19.10 -41.61 21.12
N GLY A 112 -18.44 -42.41 20.29
CA GLY A 112 -18.08 -43.79 20.61
C GLY A 112 -16.57 -44.00 20.64
N PRO A 113 -16.01 -44.83 21.56
CA PRO A 113 -14.61 -45.20 21.50
C PRO A 113 -14.32 -45.90 20.16
N LYS A 114 -13.24 -45.51 19.48
CA LYS A 114 -12.77 -46.17 18.25
C LYS A 114 -12.51 -47.65 18.55
N ARG A 115 -13.49 -48.52 18.31
CA ARG A 115 -13.24 -49.96 18.22
C ARG A 115 -12.52 -50.21 16.91
N TYR A 116 -11.22 -50.47 16.99
CA TYR A 116 -10.50 -51.16 15.93
C TYR A 116 -11.16 -52.54 15.74
N VAL A 117 -12.01 -52.67 14.72
CA VAL A 117 -12.49 -53.98 14.30
C VAL A 117 -11.36 -54.60 13.48
N LYS A 118 -10.66 -55.59 14.05
CA LYS A 118 -9.81 -56.49 13.28
C LYS A 118 -10.72 -57.32 12.37
N VAL A 119 -10.76 -56.98 11.09
CA VAL A 119 -11.36 -57.84 10.08
C VAL A 119 -10.37 -58.98 9.84
N SER A 120 -10.62 -60.15 10.42
CA SER A 120 -9.95 -61.39 10.03
C SER A 120 -10.68 -61.97 8.82
N GLU A 121 -10.29 -61.56 7.61
CA GLU A 121 -10.70 -62.22 6.37
C GLU A 121 -10.02 -63.59 6.28
N THR A 122 -10.79 -64.65 6.50
CA THR A 122 -10.42 -66.01 6.12
C THR A 122 -10.52 -66.17 4.60
N LEU A 123 -9.36 -66.18 3.95
CA LEU A 123 -8.95 -67.01 2.80
C LEU A 123 -10.06 -67.60 1.91
N ASN A 124 -10.09 -67.17 0.63
CA ASN A 124 -9.56 -67.91 -0.54
C ASN A 124 -10.41 -67.69 -1.80
N VAL A 125 -9.90 -66.90 -2.76
CA VAL A 125 -9.89 -67.27 -4.19
C VAL A 125 -8.60 -66.73 -4.79
N GLY A 126 -7.72 -67.63 -5.23
CA GLY A 126 -6.42 -67.27 -5.77
C GLY A 126 -6.47 -66.68 -7.18
N ARG A 127 -5.53 -65.76 -7.47
CA ARG A 127 -4.74 -65.77 -8.71
C ARG A 127 -3.53 -64.85 -8.61
N HIS A 128 -2.43 -65.36 -9.17
CA HIS A 128 -1.10 -64.79 -9.33
C HIS A 128 -1.02 -63.27 -9.50
N VAL A 129 -0.11 -62.63 -8.74
CA VAL A 129 0.63 -61.45 -9.20
C VAL A 129 2.10 -61.58 -8.80
N SER A 130 2.93 -61.65 -9.84
CA SER A 130 4.40 -61.54 -9.90
C SER A 130 5.06 -60.77 -8.73
N SER A 131 6.02 -61.41 -8.09
CA SER A 131 7.01 -60.81 -7.20
C SER A 131 7.90 -59.81 -7.95
N LYS A 132 7.53 -58.53 -7.96
CA LYS A 132 8.47 -57.43 -8.20
C LYS A 132 8.73 -56.72 -6.88
N LYS A 133 9.98 -56.82 -6.38
CA LYS A 133 10.48 -55.98 -5.28
C LYS A 133 10.22 -54.52 -5.63
N PRO A 134 9.72 -53.68 -4.70
CA PRO A 134 9.68 -52.25 -4.94
C PRO A 134 11.11 -51.74 -5.11
N GLU A 135 11.34 -51.05 -6.22
CA GLU A 135 12.58 -50.38 -6.57
C GLU A 135 12.89 -49.32 -5.51
N ARG A 136 14.08 -49.39 -4.90
CA ARG A 136 14.47 -48.45 -3.83
C ARG A 136 14.66 -47.07 -4.46
N LEU A 137 13.83 -46.11 -4.06
CA LEU A 137 14.07 -44.70 -4.35
C LEU A 137 15.47 -44.29 -3.84
N PRO A 138 16.24 -43.49 -4.60
CA PRO A 138 17.56 -43.08 -4.18
C PRO A 138 17.47 -42.23 -2.91
N LYS A 139 18.42 -42.44 -1.99
CA LYS A 139 18.54 -41.63 -0.77
C LYS A 139 18.74 -40.18 -1.17
N ARG A 140 17.87 -39.29 -0.68
CA ARG A 140 18.07 -37.84 -0.75
C ARG A 140 19.39 -37.52 -0.04
N GLU A 141 20.37 -37.02 -0.78
CA GLU A 141 21.57 -36.43 -0.22
C GLU A 141 21.14 -35.12 0.47
N TYR A 142 21.27 -35.09 1.80
CA TYR A 142 21.12 -33.85 2.55
C TYR A 142 22.40 -33.04 2.33
N LEU A 143 22.30 -31.91 1.64
CA LEU A 143 23.33 -30.90 1.68
C LEU A 143 23.42 -30.37 3.12
N HIS A 144 24.57 -30.58 3.74
CA HIS A 144 24.93 -29.96 5.01
C HIS A 144 25.14 -28.46 4.79
N GLU A 145 24.18 -27.64 5.20
CA GLU A 145 24.46 -26.23 5.45
C GLU A 145 24.98 -26.08 6.89
N VAL A 146 26.19 -25.56 6.98
CA VAL A 146 26.98 -25.31 8.20
C VAL A 146 26.33 -24.14 8.97
N PRO A 147 26.25 -24.21 10.32
CA PRO A 147 25.46 -23.29 11.12
C PRO A 147 26.21 -21.97 11.34
N ASN A 148 25.65 -20.84 10.92
CA ASN A 148 26.12 -19.54 11.36
C ASN A 148 25.01 -18.79 12.11
N GLU A 149 25.32 -18.61 13.41
CA GLU A 149 24.81 -17.60 14.33
C GLU A 149 23.32 -17.68 14.71
N ARG A 150 23.02 -18.62 15.62
CA ARG A 150 21.86 -18.50 16.51
C ARG A 150 21.93 -17.15 17.22
N SER A 151 21.03 -16.23 16.89
CA SER A 151 20.69 -15.14 17.80
C SER A 151 20.13 -15.78 19.09
N PRO A 152 20.55 -15.34 20.29
CA PRO A 152 20.08 -15.97 21.52
C PRO A 152 18.58 -15.74 21.67
N LEU A 153 17.80 -16.82 21.68
CA LEU A 153 16.39 -16.79 22.04
C LEU A 153 16.28 -16.17 23.44
N LYS A 154 15.76 -14.93 23.53
CA LYS A 154 15.43 -14.31 24.81
C LYS A 154 14.27 -15.07 25.42
N CYS A 155 14.54 -15.85 26.47
CA CYS A 155 13.49 -16.42 27.31
C CYS A 155 12.84 -15.27 28.12
N TYR A 156 11.61 -14.91 27.76
CA TYR A 156 10.79 -14.05 28.61
C TYR A 156 10.20 -14.94 29.71
N GLY A 157 10.97 -15.21 30.76
CA GLY A 157 10.47 -16.08 31.84
C GLY A 157 11.35 -16.31 33.05
N CYS A 158 12.65 -16.02 33.02
CA CYS A 158 13.48 -16.11 34.23
C CYS A 158 14.58 -15.04 34.18
N GLY A 159 14.41 -13.98 34.98
CA GLY A 159 15.28 -12.80 34.99
C GLY A 159 16.69 -13.04 35.49
N LYS A 160 17.55 -13.71 34.71
CA LYS A 160 19.01 -13.63 34.82
C LYS A 160 19.69 -13.69 33.44
N PRO A 161 20.55 -12.73 33.07
CA PRO A 161 21.39 -12.84 31.89
C PRO A 161 22.58 -13.77 32.20
N GLY A 162 22.79 -14.78 31.35
CA GLY A 162 23.94 -15.68 31.41
C GLY A 162 25.19 -15.04 30.80
N VAL A 163 26.33 -15.28 31.45
CA VAL A 163 27.70 -14.84 31.15
C VAL A 163 28.21 -15.45 29.85
#